data_AF-X1JJI6-F1
#
_entry.id   AF-X1JJI6-F1
#
_cell.length_a   1.000
_cell.length_b   1.000
_cell.length_c   1.000
_cell.angle_alpha   90.00
_cell.angle_beta   90.00
_cell.angle_gamma   90.00
#
_symmetry.space_group_name_H-M   'P 1'
#
loop_
_entity.id
_entity.type
_entity.pdbx_description
1 polymer ?
#
loop_
_entity_poly.entity_id
_entity_poly.type
_entity_poly.pdbx_seq_one_letter_code
_entity_poly.pdbx_strand_id
1 'polypeptide(L)'
;MAKISLEALERLKEKPNGKFITVTAITPTPLGEGKTVVACGLGQALAKIGKRVCNAFREPSKGPTFGIKGGACGGGYSQFLPMENINLHFTGDIHAVDTAHNLLAARIDESLLHHNPLNIDPHNVTWRYCVDLNSRALRSIVVGLGGRANGYPRETGYDITVATETMAILALTTGLHDLRKRLARGA
;
A
#
# COMPACT_ATOMS: atom_id res chain seq x y z
N MET A 1 15.63 11.24 3.49
CA MET A 1 14.48 10.85 2.63
C MET A 1 13.74 12.11 2.23
N ALA A 2 13.15 12.15 1.05
CA ALA A 2 12.40 13.32 0.57
C ALA A 2 11.22 12.86 -0.29
N LYS A 3 10.13 13.63 -0.27
CA LYS A 3 9.04 13.49 -1.24
C LYS A 3 9.25 14.50 -2.38
N ILE A 4 8.91 14.09 -3.60
CA ILE A 4 8.97 14.94 -4.78
C ILE A 4 7.57 15.50 -5.04
N SER A 5 7.45 16.82 -5.20
CA SER A 5 6.18 17.48 -5.57
C SER A 5 5.68 16.97 -6.92
N LEU A 6 4.37 16.73 -7.03
CA LEU A 6 3.72 16.32 -8.28
C LEU A 6 3.85 17.37 -9.39
N GLU A 7 4.10 18.64 -9.04
CA GLU A 7 4.39 19.72 -10.00
C GLU A 7 5.62 19.42 -10.86
N ALA A 8 6.52 18.55 -10.38
CA ALA A 8 7.65 18.08 -11.17
C ALA A 8 7.22 17.33 -12.43
N LEU A 9 6.07 16.66 -12.43
CA LEU A 9 5.52 15.98 -13.62
C LEU A 9 5.11 16.99 -14.69
N GLU A 10 4.44 18.09 -14.30
CA GLU A 10 4.03 19.12 -15.26
C GLU A 10 5.25 19.81 -15.90
N ARG A 11 6.29 20.09 -15.10
CA ARG A 11 7.55 20.66 -15.59
C ARG A 11 8.28 19.75 -16.58
N LEU A 12 8.05 18.44 -16.55
CA LEU A 12 8.74 17.44 -17.36
C LEU A 12 7.90 16.89 -18.50
N LYS A 13 6.66 17.36 -18.68
CA LYS A 13 5.68 16.82 -19.63
C LYS A 13 6.15 16.82 -21.09
N GLU A 14 6.89 17.84 -21.49
CA GLU A 14 7.42 17.98 -22.86
C GLU A 14 8.75 17.23 -23.08
N LYS A 15 9.33 16.64 -22.02
CA LYS A 15 10.60 15.89 -22.17
C LYS A 15 10.32 14.48 -22.68
N PRO A 16 11.16 13.95 -23.59
CA PRO A 16 11.01 12.59 -24.07
C PRO A 16 11.21 11.58 -22.93
N ASN A 17 10.42 10.51 -22.96
CA ASN A 17 10.55 9.41 -22.01
C ASN A 17 11.92 8.71 -22.13
N GLY A 18 12.47 8.33 -20.98
CA GLY A 18 13.66 7.47 -20.92
C GLY A 18 13.36 6.03 -21.31
N LYS A 19 14.38 5.17 -21.27
CA LYS A 19 14.20 3.73 -21.44
C LYS A 19 13.61 3.14 -20.16
N PHE A 20 12.55 2.35 -20.29
CA PHE A 20 11.92 1.63 -19.19
C PHE A 20 12.40 0.18 -19.18
N ILE A 21 13.06 -0.23 -18.11
CA ILE A 21 13.59 -1.59 -17.94
C ILE A 21 12.83 -2.27 -16.80
N THR A 22 12.16 -3.37 -17.09
CA THR A 22 11.46 -4.18 -16.09
C THR A 22 12.29 -5.38 -15.71
N VAL A 23 12.48 -5.58 -14.40
CA VAL A 23 13.14 -6.77 -13.85
C VAL A 23 12.08 -7.72 -13.32
N THR A 24 12.05 -8.93 -13.89
CA THR A 24 11.15 -10.02 -13.47
C THR A 24 11.97 -11.25 -13.05
N ALA A 25 11.29 -12.26 -12.52
CA ALA A 25 11.88 -13.53 -12.12
C ALA A 25 10.97 -14.69 -12.53
N ILE A 26 11.50 -15.90 -12.49
CA ILE A 26 10.74 -17.15 -12.59
C ILE A 26 9.77 -17.30 -11.41
N THR A 27 8.96 -18.36 -11.42
CA THR A 27 8.10 -18.73 -10.29
C THR A 27 8.93 -18.84 -9.00
N PRO A 28 8.51 -18.17 -7.90
CA PRO A 28 9.27 -18.17 -6.65
C PRO A 28 9.47 -19.57 -6.07
N THR A 29 10.66 -19.79 -5.51
CA THR A 29 11.10 -20.99 -4.82
C THR A 29 11.52 -20.64 -3.39
N PRO A 30 11.57 -21.61 -2.46
CA PRO A 30 12.02 -21.36 -1.09
C PRO A 30 13.47 -20.86 -0.97
N LEU A 31 14.30 -21.04 -2.00
CA LEU A 31 15.70 -20.63 -2.02
C LEU A 31 15.88 -19.12 -2.27
N GLY A 32 14.86 -18.46 -2.82
CA GLY A 32 14.86 -17.03 -3.12
C GLY A 32 15.63 -16.66 -4.39
N GLU A 33 15.03 -15.82 -5.22
CA GLU A 33 15.55 -15.50 -6.56
C GLU A 33 16.39 -14.21 -6.59
N GLY A 34 16.43 -13.45 -5.50
CA GLY A 34 17.22 -12.22 -5.41
C GLY A 34 16.77 -11.10 -6.35
N LYS A 35 15.51 -11.09 -6.82
CA LYS A 35 15.01 -10.11 -7.81
C LYS A 35 15.32 -8.65 -7.44
N THR A 36 15.11 -8.24 -6.20
CA THR A 36 15.39 -6.87 -5.76
C THR A 36 16.89 -6.57 -5.76
N VAL A 37 17.72 -7.55 -5.39
CA VAL A 37 19.20 -7.44 -5.42
C VAL A 37 19.68 -7.20 -6.85
N VAL A 38 19.13 -7.96 -7.81
CA VAL A 38 19.44 -7.80 -9.24
C VAL A 38 18.98 -6.45 -9.75
N ALA A 39 17.76 -6.02 -9.41
CA ALA A 39 17.23 -4.74 -9.87
C ALA A 39 18.03 -3.54 -9.32
N CYS A 40 18.43 -3.58 -8.06
CA CYS A 40 19.32 -2.58 -7.47
C CYS A 40 20.70 -2.60 -8.14
N GLY A 41 21.27 -3.79 -8.34
CA GLY A 41 22.62 -3.97 -8.89
C GLY A 41 22.70 -3.53 -10.35
N LEU A 42 21.64 -3.76 -11.12
CA LEU A 42 21.51 -3.25 -12.49
C LEU A 42 21.54 -1.73 -12.53
N GLY A 43 20.85 -1.07 -11.60
CA GLY A 43 20.91 0.40 -11.46
C GLY A 43 22.32 0.89 -11.15
N GLN A 44 22.98 0.28 -10.16
CA GLN A 44 24.36 0.59 -9.81
C GLN A 44 25.33 0.38 -11.00
N ALA A 45 25.18 -0.71 -11.74
CA ALA A 45 26.01 -1.01 -12.90
C ALA A 45 25.80 -0.01 -14.05
N LEU A 46 24.54 0.35 -14.36
CA LEU A 46 24.21 1.36 -15.36
C LEU A 46 24.81 2.73 -14.99
N ALA A 47 24.74 3.12 -13.72
CA ALA A 47 25.37 4.34 -13.23
C ALA A 47 26.90 4.29 -13.40
N LYS A 48 27.53 3.15 -13.08
CA LYS A 48 28.99 2.96 -13.20
C LYS A 48 29.50 3.09 -14.65
N ILE A 49 28.68 2.74 -15.64
CA ILE A 49 29.01 2.92 -17.08
C ILE A 49 28.55 4.28 -17.63
N GLY A 50 28.23 5.25 -16.77
CA GLY A 50 27.92 6.63 -17.15
C GLY A 50 26.49 6.88 -17.63
N LYS A 51 25.54 5.95 -17.39
CA LYS A 51 24.12 6.18 -17.70
C LYS A 51 23.42 6.84 -16.51
N ARG A 52 22.59 7.85 -16.79
CA ARG A 52 21.65 8.41 -15.79
C ARG A 52 20.51 7.43 -15.60
N VAL A 53 20.36 6.90 -14.39
CA VAL A 53 19.39 5.87 -14.05
C VAL A 53 18.70 6.21 -12.73
N CYS A 54 17.43 5.84 -12.64
CA CYS A 54 16.64 5.90 -11.41
C CYS A 54 15.92 4.58 -11.28
N ASN A 55 16.02 3.94 -10.11
CA ASN A 55 15.24 2.75 -9.83
C ASN A 55 13.93 3.13 -9.14
N ALA A 56 12.88 2.36 -9.39
CA ALA A 56 11.59 2.47 -8.73
C ALA A 56 11.22 1.13 -8.09
N PHE A 57 10.81 1.15 -6.82
CA PHE A 57 10.43 -0.03 -6.04
C PHE A 57 9.17 0.23 -5.24
N ARG A 58 8.55 -0.86 -4.78
CA ARG A 58 7.43 -0.80 -3.85
C ARG A 58 7.95 -0.67 -2.42
N GLU A 59 7.29 0.16 -1.63
CA GLU A 59 7.47 0.18 -0.17
C GLU A 59 7.04 -1.18 0.41
N PRO A 60 7.85 -1.80 1.29
CA PRO A 60 7.44 -2.99 2.00
C PRO A 60 6.41 -2.68 3.09
N SER A 61 5.45 -3.59 3.25
CA SER A 61 4.61 -3.65 4.45
C SER A 61 5.45 -3.92 5.69
N LYS A 62 5.15 -3.24 6.80
CA LYS A 62 5.86 -3.41 8.07
C LYS A 62 5.46 -4.71 8.79
N GLY A 63 4.24 -5.20 8.57
CA GLY A 63 3.74 -6.42 9.23
C GLY A 63 4.66 -7.64 9.05
N PRO A 64 5.03 -7.99 7.80
CA PRO A 64 5.97 -9.07 7.53
C PRO A 64 7.38 -8.87 8.07
N THR A 65 7.83 -7.62 8.25
CA THR A 65 9.17 -7.29 8.81
C THR A 65 9.36 -7.89 10.20
N PHE A 66 8.30 -7.96 11.00
CA PHE A 66 8.31 -8.57 12.34
C PHE A 66 8.07 -10.08 12.34
N GLY A 67 7.96 -10.70 11.16
CA GLY A 67 7.80 -12.14 10.97
C GLY A 67 9.07 -12.80 10.42
N ILE A 68 8.88 -13.81 9.56
CA ILE A 68 9.98 -14.61 8.96
C ILE A 68 10.61 -13.89 7.75
N LYS A 69 9.94 -12.89 7.19
CA LYS A 69 10.33 -12.30 5.90
C LYS A 69 11.38 -11.20 6.11
N GLY A 70 12.61 -11.47 5.69
CA GLY A 70 13.71 -10.49 5.65
C GLY A 70 13.44 -9.31 4.71
N GLY A 71 14.27 -8.27 4.84
CA GLY A 71 14.09 -6.95 4.22
C GLY A 71 13.84 -6.97 2.71
N ALA A 72 12.85 -6.20 2.27
CA ALA A 72 12.51 -6.07 0.84
C ALA A 72 13.41 -5.09 0.08
N CYS A 73 14.50 -4.64 0.72
CA CYS A 73 15.36 -3.55 0.26
C CYS A 73 16.62 -4.04 -0.47
N GLY A 74 16.66 -5.30 -0.92
CA GLY A 74 17.86 -5.89 -1.53
C GLY A 74 18.74 -6.59 -0.50
N GLY A 75 20.04 -6.71 -0.78
CA GLY A 75 20.97 -7.44 0.08
C GLY A 75 22.43 -7.36 -0.37
N GLY A 76 23.36 -7.58 0.57
CA GLY A 76 24.79 -7.44 0.32
C GLY A 76 25.17 -6.02 -0.10
N TYR A 77 26.00 -5.89 -1.14
CA TYR A 77 26.42 -4.59 -1.68
C TYR A 77 25.36 -3.91 -2.56
N SER A 78 24.22 -4.58 -2.80
CA SER A 78 23.15 -4.10 -3.68
C SER A 78 21.85 -3.97 -2.88
N GLN A 79 21.71 -2.84 -2.21
CA GLN A 79 20.63 -2.56 -1.27
C GLN A 79 20.22 -1.09 -1.25
N PHE A 80 18.99 -0.83 -0.82
CA PHE A 80 18.45 0.49 -0.53
C PHE A 80 18.65 0.84 0.95
N LEU A 81 19.06 2.08 1.19
CA LEU A 81 19.32 2.61 2.53
C LEU A 81 18.59 3.95 2.70
N PRO A 82 18.23 4.34 3.94
CA PRO A 82 18.35 3.58 5.19
C PRO A 82 17.27 2.49 5.31
N MET A 83 17.69 1.24 5.54
CA MET A 83 16.80 0.07 5.47
C MET A 83 15.82 0.01 6.64
N GLU A 84 16.27 0.43 7.82
CA GLU A 84 15.47 0.54 9.04
C GLU A 84 14.28 1.49 8.85
N ASN A 85 14.48 2.60 8.14
CA ASN A 85 13.39 3.52 7.87
C ASN A 85 12.45 2.92 6.81
N ILE A 86 12.98 2.33 5.73
CA ILE A 86 12.17 1.78 4.64
C ILE A 86 11.29 0.61 5.11
N ASN A 87 11.80 -0.27 5.98
CA ASN A 87 11.07 -1.45 6.44
C ASN A 87 10.05 -1.18 7.56
N LEU A 88 10.02 0.04 8.12
CA LEU A 88 9.15 0.41 9.24
C LEU A 88 8.10 1.45 8.84
N HIS A 89 8.34 2.73 9.16
CA HIS A 89 7.36 3.80 8.94
C HIS A 89 7.62 4.59 7.66
N PHE A 90 8.82 4.44 7.10
CA PHE A 90 9.34 5.15 5.95
C PHE A 90 8.93 6.63 5.93
N THR A 91 8.07 7.03 4.98
CA THR A 91 7.55 8.40 4.91
C THR A 91 6.07 8.52 5.28
N GLY A 92 5.49 7.46 5.84
CA GLY A 92 4.12 7.41 6.34
C GLY A 92 3.06 7.07 5.30
N ASP A 93 3.44 6.60 4.11
CA ASP A 93 2.49 6.35 3.01
C ASP A 93 1.49 5.24 3.36
N ILE A 94 1.97 4.13 3.92
CA ILE A 94 1.08 3.06 4.36
C ILE A 94 0.15 3.53 5.49
N HIS A 95 0.61 4.38 6.41
CA HIS A 95 -0.26 4.93 7.47
C HIS A 95 -1.35 5.84 6.90
N ALA A 96 -1.05 6.61 5.87
CA ALA A 96 -2.04 7.45 5.19
C ALA A 96 -3.10 6.61 4.48
N VAL A 97 -2.69 5.52 3.81
CA VAL A 97 -3.63 4.54 3.21
C VAL A 97 -4.48 3.87 4.28
N ASP A 98 -3.86 3.42 5.38
CA ASP A 98 -4.54 2.77 6.50
C ASP A 98 -5.64 3.67 7.08
N THR A 99 -5.29 4.93 7.33
CA THR A 99 -6.23 5.93 7.85
C THR A 99 -7.38 6.19 6.89
N ALA A 100 -7.09 6.37 5.60
CA ALA A 100 -8.13 6.62 4.59
C ALA A 100 -9.08 5.44 4.41
N HIS A 101 -8.55 4.21 4.40
CA HIS A 101 -9.33 2.99 4.25
C HIS A 101 -10.26 2.75 5.46
N ASN A 102 -9.71 2.89 6.66
CA ASN A 102 -10.46 2.73 7.90
C ASN A 102 -11.48 3.85 8.13
N LEU A 103 -11.21 5.07 7.64
CA LEU A 103 -12.20 6.15 7.66
C LEU A 103 -13.46 5.78 6.88
N LEU A 104 -13.34 5.16 5.71
CA LEU A 104 -14.51 4.70 4.95
C LEU A 104 -15.26 3.59 5.69
N ALA A 105 -14.53 2.62 6.26
CA ALA A 105 -15.14 1.56 7.07
C ALA A 105 -15.93 2.13 8.26
N ALA A 106 -15.35 3.10 8.97
CA ALA A 106 -16.02 3.80 10.07
C ALA A 106 -17.24 4.60 9.61
N ARG A 107 -17.19 5.25 8.44
CA ARG A 107 -18.33 5.98 7.86
C ARG A 107 -19.48 5.08 7.47
N ILE A 108 -19.20 3.86 7.01
CA ILE A 108 -20.24 2.85 6.73
C ILE A 108 -20.96 2.47 8.03
N ASP A 109 -20.20 2.18 9.09
CA ASP A 109 -20.77 1.82 10.40
C ASP A 109 -21.54 2.97 11.05
N GLU A 110 -21.04 4.21 10.91
CA GLU A 110 -21.72 5.42 11.35
C GLU A 110 -23.04 5.63 10.58
N SER A 111 -23.05 5.42 9.25
CA SER A 111 -24.28 5.48 8.44
C SER A 111 -25.30 4.46 8.92
N LEU A 112 -24.88 3.21 9.19
CA LEU A 112 -25.77 2.16 9.73
C LEU A 112 -26.36 2.54 11.10
N LEU A 113 -25.56 3.17 11.97
CA LEU A 113 -26.02 3.67 13.27
C LEU A 113 -27.03 4.81 13.13
N HIS A 114 -26.78 5.78 12.24
CA HIS A 114 -27.59 6.98 12.04
C HIS A 114 -28.69 6.79 11.00
N HIS A 115 -29.59 5.85 11.28
CA HIS A 115 -30.81 5.59 10.51
C HIS A 115 -30.59 5.08 9.07
N ASN A 116 -29.36 4.70 8.70
CA ASN A 116 -29.03 4.04 7.44
C ASN A 116 -29.66 4.70 6.20
N PRO A 117 -29.35 5.97 5.90
CA PRO A 117 -29.99 6.72 4.81
C PRO A 117 -29.76 6.11 3.42
N LEU A 118 -28.70 5.30 3.28
CA LEU A 118 -28.32 4.61 2.05
C LEU A 118 -28.94 3.21 1.92
N ASN A 119 -29.73 2.77 2.92
CA ASN A 119 -30.32 1.43 2.98
C ASN A 119 -29.28 0.31 2.77
N ILE A 120 -28.10 0.46 3.39
CA ILE A 120 -27.02 -0.51 3.36
C ILE A 120 -27.46 -1.78 4.08
N ASP A 121 -27.31 -2.93 3.44
CA ASP A 121 -27.51 -4.23 4.10
C ASP A 121 -26.25 -4.59 4.91
N PRO A 122 -26.33 -4.66 6.25
CA PRO A 122 -25.17 -4.94 7.11
C PRO A 122 -24.55 -6.33 6.88
N HIS A 123 -25.28 -7.28 6.30
CA HIS A 123 -24.77 -8.63 5.99
C HIS A 123 -24.02 -8.69 4.66
N ASN A 124 -24.17 -7.68 3.80
CA ASN A 124 -23.58 -7.63 2.47
C ASN A 124 -22.52 -6.53 2.31
N VAL A 125 -22.03 -5.97 3.43
CA VAL A 125 -20.91 -5.01 3.42
C VAL A 125 -19.62 -5.75 3.08
N THR A 126 -19.09 -5.53 1.88
CA THR A 126 -17.82 -6.10 1.41
C THR A 126 -16.60 -5.34 1.92
N TRP A 127 -16.77 -4.06 2.29
CA TRP A 127 -15.69 -3.23 2.78
C TRP A 127 -15.27 -3.66 4.20
N ARG A 128 -13.99 -4.00 4.33
CA ARG A 128 -13.35 -4.47 5.56
C ARG A 128 -12.51 -3.35 6.18
N TYR A 129 -12.09 -3.53 7.42
CA TYR A 129 -11.06 -2.67 8.00
C TYR A 129 -9.68 -3.12 7.51
N CYS A 130 -8.63 -2.34 7.79
CA CYS A 130 -7.27 -2.77 7.54
C CYS A 130 -6.31 -2.40 8.66
N VAL A 131 -5.21 -3.14 8.74
CA VAL A 131 -4.07 -2.83 9.62
C VAL A 131 -2.80 -3.41 9.03
N ASP A 132 -1.71 -2.64 9.02
CA ASP A 132 -0.43 -3.12 8.47
C ASP A 132 0.35 -3.96 9.49
N LEU A 133 -0.27 -5.04 9.96
CA LEU A 133 0.27 -5.97 10.94
C LEU A 133 -0.11 -7.41 10.58
N ASN A 134 0.75 -8.35 10.95
CA ASN A 134 0.47 -9.77 10.80
C ASN A 134 -0.43 -10.28 11.95
N SER A 135 -1.74 -9.98 11.89
CA SER A 135 -2.70 -10.45 12.89
C SER A 135 -3.74 -11.39 12.29
N ARG A 136 -3.57 -12.71 12.48
CA ARG A 136 -4.53 -13.71 12.01
C ARG A 136 -5.87 -13.65 12.75
N ALA A 137 -5.86 -13.19 14.00
CA ALA A 137 -7.06 -13.11 14.84
C ALA A 137 -8.11 -12.12 14.33
N LEU A 138 -7.70 -11.13 13.52
CA LEU A 138 -8.59 -10.10 12.98
C LEU A 138 -9.25 -10.49 11.65
N ARG A 139 -9.01 -11.69 11.11
CA ARG A 139 -9.56 -12.11 9.80
C ARG A 139 -11.09 -12.16 9.77
N SER A 140 -11.70 -12.54 10.87
CA SER A 140 -13.15 -12.63 11.04
C SER A 140 -13.50 -12.15 12.44
N ILE A 141 -14.26 -11.07 12.52
CA ILE A 141 -14.67 -10.44 13.79
C ILE A 141 -16.13 -10.00 13.71
N VAL A 142 -16.69 -9.69 14.87
CA VAL A 142 -17.97 -8.98 14.98
C VAL A 142 -17.70 -7.59 15.55
N VAL A 143 -18.20 -6.55 14.88
CA VAL A 143 -18.13 -5.15 15.33
C VAL A 143 -19.51 -4.68 15.82
N GLY A 144 -19.60 -3.48 16.39
CA GLY A 144 -20.88 -2.88 16.78
C GLY A 144 -21.55 -3.52 18.01
N LEU A 145 -20.77 -4.20 18.85
CA LEU A 145 -21.24 -4.81 20.09
C LEU A 145 -21.32 -3.79 21.25
N GLY A 146 -22.06 -4.13 22.30
CA GLY A 146 -22.18 -3.31 23.52
C GLY A 146 -23.41 -2.40 23.58
N GLY A 147 -24.44 -2.70 22.76
CA GLY A 147 -25.73 -2.03 22.79
C GLY A 147 -25.87 -0.92 21.75
N ARG A 148 -27.05 -0.29 21.71
CA ARG A 148 -27.46 0.63 20.63
C ARG A 148 -26.54 1.83 20.41
N ALA A 149 -25.85 2.29 21.45
CA ALA A 149 -24.93 3.42 21.36
C ALA A 149 -23.64 3.10 20.56
N ASN A 150 -23.30 1.81 20.41
CA ASN A 150 -22.02 1.38 19.83
C ASN A 150 -22.12 0.93 18.36
N GLY A 151 -23.31 1.04 17.75
CA GLY A 151 -23.53 0.64 16.36
C GLY A 151 -24.42 -0.58 16.20
N TYR A 152 -24.46 -1.07 14.97
CA TYR A 152 -25.19 -2.27 14.58
C TYR A 152 -24.25 -3.48 14.53
N PRO A 153 -24.53 -4.59 15.22
CA PRO A 153 -23.71 -5.79 15.15
C PRO A 153 -23.62 -6.34 13.73
N ARG A 154 -22.39 -6.48 13.19
CA ARG A 154 -22.16 -7.14 11.91
C ARG A 154 -20.83 -7.88 11.86
N GLU A 155 -20.76 -8.89 11.01
CA GLU A 155 -19.52 -9.61 10.70
C GLU A 155 -18.65 -8.78 9.74
N THR A 156 -17.35 -8.79 10.00
CA THR A 156 -16.34 -8.16 9.13
C THR A 156 -14.96 -8.75 9.41
N GLY A 157 -13.89 -8.09 8.99
CA GLY A 157 -12.53 -8.42 9.37
C GLY A 157 -11.55 -7.33 8.98
N TYR A 158 -10.27 -7.63 9.20
CA TYR A 158 -9.15 -6.78 8.81
C TYR A 158 -8.33 -7.46 7.72
N ASP A 159 -7.96 -6.68 6.72
CA ASP A 159 -6.94 -7.04 5.73
C ASP A 159 -5.63 -6.32 6.02
N ILE A 160 -4.52 -6.84 5.51
CA ILE A 160 -3.26 -6.11 5.59
C ILE A 160 -3.35 -4.86 4.69
N THR A 161 -2.92 -3.69 5.17
CA THR A 161 -3.16 -2.40 4.48
C THR A 161 -2.70 -2.42 3.01
N VAL A 162 -1.60 -3.10 2.70
CA VAL A 162 -1.08 -3.21 1.32
C VAL A 162 -1.94 -4.06 0.36
N ALA A 163 -2.92 -4.81 0.88
CA ALA A 163 -3.87 -5.60 0.11
C ALA A 163 -5.18 -4.86 -0.19
N THR A 164 -5.35 -3.66 0.37
CA THR A 164 -6.59 -2.88 0.22
C THR A 164 -6.75 -2.31 -1.18
N GLU A 165 -8.01 -2.11 -1.59
CA GLU A 165 -8.32 -1.38 -2.82
C GLU A 165 -7.77 0.07 -2.77
N THR A 166 -7.77 0.69 -1.59
CA THR A 166 -7.19 2.03 -1.38
C THR A 166 -5.71 2.07 -1.77
N MET A 167 -4.93 1.03 -1.44
CA MET A 167 -3.54 0.92 -1.89
C MET A 167 -3.44 0.73 -3.41
N ALA A 168 -4.30 -0.09 -4.00
CA ALA A 168 -4.32 -0.30 -5.45
C ALA A 168 -4.65 0.99 -6.22
N ILE A 169 -5.63 1.76 -5.73
CA ILE A 169 -6.00 3.07 -6.27
C ILE A 169 -4.83 4.04 -6.18
N LEU A 170 -4.14 4.10 -5.04
CA LEU A 170 -2.95 4.96 -4.86
C LEU A 170 -1.82 4.58 -5.83
N ALA A 171 -1.61 3.30 -6.10
CA ALA A 171 -0.57 2.83 -7.01
C ALA A 171 -0.87 3.12 -8.50
N LEU A 172 -2.14 3.32 -8.86
CA LEU A 172 -2.61 3.48 -10.25
C LEU A 172 -3.06 4.90 -10.58
N THR A 173 -3.11 5.79 -9.60
CA THR A 173 -3.56 7.17 -9.83
C THR A 173 -2.53 7.99 -10.60
N THR A 174 -3.02 8.89 -11.45
CA THR A 174 -2.20 9.85 -12.20
C THR A 174 -2.09 11.22 -11.53
N GLY A 175 -2.83 11.44 -10.43
CA GLY A 175 -2.80 12.69 -9.68
C GLY A 175 -3.96 12.81 -8.70
N LEU A 176 -4.05 13.95 -8.00
CA LEU A 176 -5.05 14.12 -6.93
C LEU A 176 -6.50 14.07 -7.44
N HIS A 177 -6.77 14.61 -8.62
CA HIS A 177 -8.11 14.58 -9.22
C HIS A 177 -8.54 13.17 -9.62
N ASP A 178 -7.63 12.41 -10.24
CA ASP A 178 -7.85 11.00 -10.60
C ASP A 178 -8.03 10.13 -9.35
N LEU A 179 -7.23 10.38 -8.31
CA LEU A 179 -7.33 9.70 -7.02
C LEU A 179 -8.74 9.86 -6.42
N ARG A 180 -9.24 11.10 -6.36
CA ARG A 180 -10.60 11.40 -5.85
C ARG A 180 -11.68 10.68 -6.66
N LYS A 181 -11.56 10.69 -8.01
CA LYS A 181 -12.52 10.00 -8.89
C LYS A 181 -12.53 8.49 -8.69
N ARG A 182 -11.36 7.88 -8.51
CA ARG A 182 -11.23 6.43 -8.29
C ARG A 182 -11.79 6.03 -6.93
N LEU A 183 -11.46 6.78 -5.87
CA LEU A 183 -12.02 6.56 -4.54
C LEU A 183 -13.56 6.69 -4.53
N ALA A 184 -14.12 7.61 -5.31
CA ALA A 184 -15.57 7.78 -5.42
C ALA A 184 -16.27 6.67 -6.23
N ARG A 185 -15.54 5.80 -6.93
CA ARG A 185 -16.08 4.66 -7.71
C ARG A 185 -15.87 3.31 -7.02
N GLY A 186 -14.76 3.18 -6.29
CA GLY A 186 -14.39 1.97 -5.55
C GLY A 186 -14.98 1.90 -4.14
N ALA A 187 -15.82 2.86 -3.76
CA ALA A 187 -16.57 2.90 -2.51
C ALA A 187 -18.04 2.55 -2.76
#